data_AF-A0A838E0H9-F1
#
_entry.id   AF-A0A838E0H9-F1
#
_cell.length_a   1.000
_cell.length_b   1.000
_cell.length_c   1.000
_cell.angle_alpha   90.00
_cell.angle_beta   90.00
_cell.angle_gamma   90.00
#
_symmetry.space_group_name_H-M   'P 1'
#
loop_
_entity.id
_entity.type
_entity.pdbx_description
1 polymer ?
#
loop_
_entity_poly.entity_id
_entity_poly.type
_entity_poly.pdbx_seq_one_letter_code
_entity_poly.pdbx_strand_id
1 'polypeptide(L)'
;MIWRNRVEDVRWKDIFTLTGSSIFYRDERKRQGFSLLALTSDYQQLDELLARIAEHSEEFAHGEWEKLQSRPVVGRLRPQPQPQPEAGGKYRCPCCGFITLSARGEYAVCPVCYWQDDGQDDLDAGVNRLIGPNHMSLELGRENYRKFGAVHKRALECVRPPLPEEM
;
A
#
# COMPACT_ATOMS: atom_id res chain seq x y z
N MET A 1 6.85 15.84 -27.11
CA MET A 1 7.80 14.73 -26.95
C MET A 1 7.99 14.50 -25.46
N ILE A 2 7.31 13.49 -24.91
CA ILE A 2 7.47 13.12 -23.50
C ILE A 2 8.80 12.39 -23.41
N TRP A 3 9.78 12.99 -22.73
CA TRP A 3 11.03 12.33 -22.39
C TRP A 3 10.69 11.16 -21.47
N ARG A 4 10.57 9.95 -22.03
CA ARG A 4 10.67 8.74 -21.23
C ARG A 4 12.10 8.71 -20.71
N ASN A 5 12.29 9.05 -19.44
CA ASN A 5 13.54 8.82 -18.74
C ASN A 5 13.89 7.35 -18.99
N ARG A 6 14.90 7.10 -19.83
CA ARG A 6 15.43 5.74 -19.99
C ARG A 6 16.06 5.40 -18.65
N VAL A 7 15.45 4.48 -17.94
CA VAL A 7 16.13 3.75 -16.87
C VAL A 7 17.41 3.21 -17.51
N GLU A 8 18.57 3.65 -17.02
CA GLU A 8 19.83 3.07 -17.47
C GLU A 8 19.89 1.61 -16.98
N ASP A 9 20.34 0.71 -17.84
CA ASP A 9 20.44 -0.72 -17.50
C ASP A 9 21.42 -0.91 -16.34
N VAL A 10 20.89 -1.08 -15.13
CA VAL A 10 21.68 -1.40 -13.94
C VAL A 10 21.99 -2.88 -13.93
N ARG A 11 23.26 -3.25 -14.06
CA ARG A 11 23.68 -4.65 -13.98
C ARG A 11 23.68 -5.10 -12.52
N TRP A 12 23.15 -6.29 -12.28
CA TRP A 12 23.05 -6.90 -10.95
C TRP A 12 24.36 -6.84 -10.14
N LYS A 13 25.47 -7.25 -10.76
CA LYS A 13 26.82 -7.28 -10.15
C LYS A 13 27.39 -5.92 -9.74
N ASP A 14 26.83 -4.83 -10.25
CA ASP A 14 27.31 -3.48 -9.94
C ASP A 14 26.56 -2.89 -8.73
N ILE A 15 25.43 -3.48 -8.34
CA ILE A 15 24.65 -3.08 -7.17
C ILE A 15 25.43 -3.46 -5.92
N PHE A 16 25.65 -2.51 -5.03
CA PHE A 16 26.37 -2.76 -3.78
C PHE A 16 25.58 -2.31 -2.54
N THR A 17 24.50 -1.54 -2.70
CA THR A 17 23.64 -1.13 -1.58
C THR A 17 22.22 -0.84 -2.07
N LEU A 18 21.24 -1.17 -1.23
CA LEU A 18 19.83 -0.85 -1.41
C LEU A 18 19.36 -0.05 -0.19
N THR A 19 18.59 1.01 -0.41
CA THR A 19 17.99 1.78 0.69
C THR A 19 16.56 2.15 0.35
N GLY A 20 15.56 1.66 1.10
CA GLY A 20 14.15 2.05 0.94
C GLY A 20 13.66 2.00 -0.51
N SER A 21 13.68 3.15 -1.18
CA SER A 21 13.27 3.38 -2.56
C SER A 21 14.43 3.63 -3.53
N SER A 22 15.65 3.15 -3.26
CA SER A 22 16.83 3.46 -4.07
C SER A 22 17.83 2.32 -4.16
N ILE A 23 18.36 2.11 -5.38
CA ILE A 23 19.48 1.20 -5.68
C ILE A 23 20.74 2.03 -5.89
N PHE A 24 21.81 1.71 -5.16
CA PHE A 24 23.15 2.25 -5.40
C PHE A 24 23.99 1.23 -6.15
N TYR A 25 24.59 1.66 -7.25
CA TYR A 25 25.40 0.81 -8.11
C TYR A 25 26.67 1.52 -8.56
N ARG A 26 27.73 0.74 -8.82
CA ARG A 26 29.01 1.25 -9.32
C ARG A 26 28.84 1.86 -10.70
N ASP A 27 29.32 3.08 -10.86
CA ASP A 27 29.26 3.81 -12.12
C ASP A 27 30.55 4.60 -12.28
N GLU A 28 31.51 4.00 -13.00
CA GLU A 28 32.83 4.56 -13.26
C GLU A 28 32.78 5.82 -14.14
N ARG A 29 31.64 6.08 -14.80
CA ARG A 29 31.43 7.30 -15.59
C ARG A 29 31.19 8.50 -14.69
N LYS A 30 30.78 8.30 -13.44
CA LYS A 30 30.57 9.38 -12.45
C LYS A 30 31.86 9.60 -11.66
N ARG A 31 32.16 10.87 -11.36
CA ARG A 31 33.33 11.26 -10.57
C ARG A 31 33.38 10.61 -9.18
N GLN A 32 32.22 10.33 -8.59
CA GLN A 32 32.09 9.65 -7.29
C GLN A 32 32.18 8.12 -7.38
N GLY A 33 32.24 7.54 -8.59
CA GLY A 33 32.33 6.09 -8.80
C GLY A 33 31.03 5.30 -8.60
N PHE A 34 29.91 5.97 -8.32
CA PHE A 34 28.60 5.35 -8.16
C PHE A 34 27.44 6.24 -8.62
N SER A 35 26.33 5.61 -8.96
CA SER A 35 25.05 6.23 -9.31
C SER A 35 23.92 5.67 -8.43
N LEU A 36 22.78 6.36 -8.46
CA LEU A 36 21.56 5.99 -7.74
C LEU A 36 20.40 5.88 -8.72
N LEU A 37 19.63 4.79 -8.60
CA LEU A 37 18.35 4.59 -9.27
C LEU A 37 17.23 4.63 -8.23
N ALA A 38 16.33 5.59 -8.34
CA ALA A 38 15.13 5.65 -7.51
C ALA A 38 14.08 4.66 -8.04
N LEU A 39 13.61 3.77 -7.16
CA LEU A 39 12.52 2.85 -7.42
C LEU A 39 11.20 3.52 -7.07
N THR A 40 10.61 4.18 -8.06
CA THR A 40 9.29 4.81 -7.94
C THR A 40 8.21 3.95 -8.57
N SER A 41 6.93 4.26 -8.31
CA SER A 41 5.76 3.62 -8.94
C SER A 41 5.74 3.72 -10.47
N ASP A 42 6.56 4.59 -11.06
CA ASP A 42 6.70 4.76 -12.50
C ASP A 42 7.62 3.69 -13.13
N TYR A 43 8.27 2.86 -12.30
CA TYR A 43 9.13 1.78 -12.75
C TYR A 43 8.29 0.59 -13.24
N GLN A 44 8.35 0.32 -14.53
CA GLN A 44 7.66 -0.84 -15.11
C GLN A 44 8.27 -2.13 -14.52
N GLN A 45 7.41 -3.03 -14.01
CA GLN A 45 7.80 -4.28 -13.36
C GLN A 45 8.54 -4.09 -12.03
N LEU A 46 8.23 -3.00 -11.28
CA LEU A 46 8.77 -2.76 -9.95
C LEU A 46 8.60 -3.98 -9.03
N ASP A 47 7.44 -4.65 -9.07
CA ASP A 47 7.15 -5.80 -8.23
C ASP A 47 8.05 -7.01 -8.53
N GLU A 48 8.30 -7.28 -9.82
CA GLU A 48 9.22 -8.35 -10.24
C GLU A 48 10.65 -8.03 -9.83
N LEU A 49 11.08 -6.77 -9.97
CA LEU A 49 12.39 -6.32 -9.52
C LEU A 49 12.54 -6.47 -8.01
N LEU A 50 11.54 -6.06 -7.22
CA LEU A 50 11.54 -6.20 -5.76
C LEU A 50 11.54 -7.67 -5.32
N ALA A 51 10.79 -8.54 -6.01
CA ALA A 51 10.77 -9.98 -5.74
C ALA A 51 12.15 -10.62 -5.98
N ARG A 52 12.81 -10.26 -7.10
CA ARG A 52 14.17 -10.75 -7.40
C ARG A 52 15.20 -10.22 -6.42
N ILE A 53 15.09 -8.96 -6.00
CA ILE A 53 15.92 -8.39 -4.92
C ILE A 53 15.76 -9.16 -3.61
N ALA A 54 14.53 -9.54 -3.25
CA ALA A 54 14.27 -10.32 -2.05
C ALA A 54 14.84 -11.75 -2.14
N GLU A 55 14.66 -12.42 -3.28
CA GLU A 55 15.17 -13.79 -3.53
C GLU A 55 16.69 -13.87 -3.40
N HIS A 56 17.39 -12.83 -3.83
CA HIS A 56 18.85 -12.76 -3.83
C HIS A 56 19.38 -11.88 -2.67
N SER A 57 18.57 -11.61 -1.65
CA SER A 57 18.91 -10.69 -0.55
C SER A 57 20.20 -11.07 0.21
N GLU A 58 20.55 -12.36 0.25
CA GLU A 58 21.77 -12.89 0.88
C GLU A 58 23.06 -12.56 0.09
N GLU A 59 22.97 -12.24 -1.20
CA GLU A 59 24.11 -11.82 -2.02
C GLU A 59 24.53 -10.37 -1.72
N PHE A 60 23.67 -9.61 -1.04
CA PHE A 60 23.93 -8.23 -0.63
C PHE A 60 24.43 -8.22 0.82
N ALA A 61 25.59 -7.60 1.05
CA ALA A 61 26.21 -7.55 2.39
C ALA A 61 25.19 -7.12 3.46
N HIS A 62 25.09 -7.92 4.53
CA HIS A 62 24.14 -7.90 5.67
C HIS A 62 24.04 -6.59 6.49
N GLY A 63 24.28 -5.41 5.91
CA GLY A 63 24.28 -4.15 6.66
C GLY A 63 22.91 -3.50 6.87
N GLU A 64 21.93 -3.73 6.00
CA GLU A 64 20.75 -2.85 5.94
C GLU A 64 19.43 -3.52 5.54
N TRP A 65 19.34 -4.85 5.36
CA TRP A 65 18.08 -5.51 4.95
C TRP A 65 16.99 -5.47 6.04
N GLU A 66 17.32 -5.79 7.29
CA GLU A 66 16.39 -5.64 8.44
C GLU A 66 16.04 -4.17 8.72
N LYS A 67 16.93 -3.24 8.37
CA LYS A 67 16.68 -1.80 8.45
C LYS A 67 15.76 -1.29 7.35
N LEU A 68 15.59 -2.02 6.24
CA LEU A 68 14.69 -1.68 5.14
C LEU A 68 13.23 -2.02 5.49
N GLN A 69 13.02 -3.08 6.27
CA GLN A 69 11.72 -3.42 6.85
C GLN A 69 11.32 -2.51 8.02
N SER A 70 12.31 -1.93 8.71
CA SER A 70 12.11 -1.06 9.89
C SER A 70 12.35 0.44 9.63
N ARG A 71 12.82 0.85 8.44
CA ARG A 71 12.87 2.26 8.01
C ARG A 71 11.57 2.56 7.26
N PRO A 72 10.83 3.61 7.66
CA PRO A 72 9.67 4.03 6.90
C PRO A 72 10.17 4.45 5.50
N VAL A 73 9.56 3.92 4.45
CA VAL A 73 9.78 4.30 3.04
C VAL A 73 9.43 5.78 2.78
N VAL A 74 8.92 6.46 3.82
CA VAL A 74 8.32 7.78 3.73
C VAL A 74 9.05 8.69 4.72
N GLY A 75 9.92 9.55 4.18
CA GLY A 75 10.52 10.63 4.95
C GLY A 75 9.42 11.42 5.65
N ARG A 76 9.53 11.53 6.99
CA ARG A 76 8.64 12.34 7.84
C ARG A 76 7.16 12.32 7.41
N LEU A 77 6.55 11.14 7.28
CA LEU A 77 5.11 11.10 7.53
C LEU A 77 4.94 11.45 9.00
N ARG A 78 4.30 12.59 9.27
CA ARG A 78 3.67 12.79 10.58
C ARG A 78 2.79 11.55 10.81
N PRO A 79 2.83 10.91 12.00
CA PRO A 79 1.85 9.90 12.33
C PRO A 79 0.49 10.52 12.06
N GLN A 80 -0.26 9.95 11.12
CA GLN A 80 -1.59 10.47 10.87
C GLN A 80 -2.38 10.27 12.15
N PRO A 81 -3.20 11.27 12.55
CA PRO A 81 -4.10 11.08 13.68
C PRO A 81 -4.91 9.82 13.43
N GLN A 82 -4.83 8.85 14.35
CA GLN A 82 -5.68 7.68 14.27
C GLN A 82 -7.15 8.16 14.24
N PRO A 83 -8.00 7.58 13.39
CA PRO A 83 -9.41 7.95 13.35
C PRO A 83 -9.98 7.82 14.75
N GLN A 84 -10.70 8.84 15.22
CA GLN A 84 -11.38 8.78 16.52
C GLN A 84 -12.75 8.10 16.35
N PRO A 85 -13.24 7.40 17.39
CA PRO A 85 -14.60 6.87 17.36
C PRO A 85 -15.61 8.01 17.35
N GLU A 86 -16.67 7.84 16.58
CA GLU A 86 -17.80 8.75 16.43
C GLU A 86 -18.97 8.31 17.34
N ALA A 87 -20.21 8.38 16.83
CA ALA A 87 -21.41 8.04 17.58
C ALA A 87 -21.36 6.60 18.13
N GLY A 88 -21.72 6.46 19.41
CA GLY A 88 -21.78 5.15 20.08
C GLY A 88 -20.44 4.43 20.22
N GLY A 89 -19.31 5.14 20.11
CA GLY A 89 -17.97 4.54 20.22
C GLY A 89 -17.55 3.74 18.98
N LYS A 90 -18.25 3.89 17.87
CA LYS A 90 -17.98 3.20 16.60
C LYS A 90 -17.27 4.12 15.62
N TYR A 91 -16.64 3.54 14.61
CA TYR A 91 -15.90 4.26 13.61
C TYR A 91 -16.58 4.19 12.24
N ARG A 92 -16.32 5.23 11.45
CA ARG A 92 -16.74 5.30 10.05
C ARG A 92 -16.03 4.26 9.21
N CYS A 93 -16.80 3.46 8.48
CA CYS A 93 -16.26 2.53 7.51
C CYS A 93 -15.59 3.30 6.37
N PRO A 94 -14.32 3.02 6.04
CA PRO A 94 -13.61 3.75 4.98
C PRO A 94 -14.22 3.51 3.58
N CYS A 95 -14.99 2.41 3.42
CA CYS A 95 -15.61 2.04 2.15
C CYS A 95 -16.97 2.75 1.95
N CYS A 96 -17.97 2.50 2.80
CA CYS A 96 -19.31 3.05 2.60
C CYS A 96 -19.57 4.36 3.33
N GLY A 97 -18.71 4.74 4.27
CA GLY A 97 -18.86 5.99 5.02
C GLY A 97 -19.87 5.94 6.17
N PHE A 98 -20.48 4.80 6.52
CA PHE A 98 -21.39 4.71 7.68
C PHE A 98 -20.64 4.34 8.97
N ILE A 99 -21.15 4.82 10.11
CA ILE A 99 -20.56 4.62 11.45
C ILE A 99 -20.91 3.20 11.94
N THR A 100 -20.07 2.23 11.62
CA THR A 100 -20.42 0.80 11.77
C THR A 100 -19.34 -0.06 12.41
N LEU A 101 -18.07 0.35 12.33
CA LEU A 101 -16.95 -0.47 12.78
C LEU A 101 -16.74 -0.33 14.29
N SER A 102 -16.54 -1.41 15.02
CA SER A 102 -16.25 -1.38 16.46
C SER A 102 -14.81 -0.99 16.77
N ALA A 103 -13.89 -1.15 15.81
CA ALA A 103 -12.48 -0.81 15.90
C ALA A 103 -11.94 -0.47 14.51
N ARG A 104 -10.82 0.26 14.44
CA ARG A 104 -10.12 0.57 13.17
C ARG A 104 -8.88 -0.28 12.99
N GLY A 105 -8.72 -0.85 11.79
CA GLY A 105 -7.58 -1.69 11.44
C GLY A 105 -7.56 -3.10 12.05
N GLU A 106 -8.61 -3.45 12.81
CA GLU A 106 -8.71 -4.71 13.55
C GLU A 106 -9.62 -5.72 12.84
N TYR A 107 -9.66 -5.68 11.51
CA TYR A 107 -10.39 -6.63 10.66
C TYR A 107 -11.90 -6.72 10.94
N ALA A 108 -12.49 -5.65 11.48
CA ALA A 108 -13.93 -5.55 11.67
C ALA A 108 -14.65 -5.49 10.31
N VAL A 109 -15.70 -6.28 10.14
CA VAL A 109 -16.49 -6.32 8.90
C VAL A 109 -17.66 -5.36 8.99
N CYS A 110 -17.78 -4.46 8.02
CA CYS A 110 -18.90 -3.53 7.93
C CYS A 110 -20.19 -4.27 7.52
N PRO A 111 -21.27 -4.25 8.33
CA PRO A 111 -22.54 -4.91 7.99
C PRO A 111 -23.31 -4.21 6.85
N VAL A 112 -22.90 -2.99 6.44
CA VAL A 112 -23.56 -2.24 5.38
C VAL A 112 -22.96 -2.51 4.00
N CYS A 113 -21.64 -2.67 3.92
CA CYS A 113 -20.97 -2.87 2.63
C CYS A 113 -20.11 -4.13 2.53
N TYR A 114 -19.90 -4.84 3.65
CA TYR A 114 -19.06 -6.04 3.76
C TYR A 114 -17.55 -5.80 3.60
N TRP A 115 -17.08 -4.55 3.69
CA TRP A 115 -15.64 -4.25 3.77
C TRP A 115 -15.06 -4.74 5.10
N GLN A 116 -13.96 -5.49 5.07
CA GLN A 116 -13.18 -5.87 6.24
C GLN A 116 -12.04 -4.87 6.48
N ASP A 117 -12.09 -4.13 7.58
CA ASP A 117 -11.18 -3.01 7.82
C ASP A 117 -9.77 -3.46 8.21
N ASP A 118 -8.84 -3.37 7.27
CA ASP A 118 -7.41 -3.64 7.45
C ASP A 118 -6.57 -2.37 7.67
N GLY A 119 -7.25 -1.25 7.96
CA GLY A 119 -6.62 0.04 8.23
C GLY A 119 -6.30 0.85 6.98
N GLN A 120 -6.74 0.43 5.79
CA GLN A 120 -6.66 1.23 4.58
C GLN A 120 -7.51 2.51 4.69
N ASP A 121 -7.00 3.62 4.17
CA ASP A 121 -7.66 4.92 4.19
C ASP A 121 -7.49 5.69 2.85
N ASP A 122 -7.78 6.99 2.82
CA ASP A 122 -7.72 7.80 1.61
C ASP A 122 -6.31 7.92 1.02
N LEU A 123 -5.25 7.85 1.84
CA LEU A 123 -3.87 8.02 1.39
C LEU A 123 -3.40 6.83 0.57
N ASP A 124 -3.93 5.66 0.86
CA ASP A 124 -3.59 4.42 0.17
C ASP A 124 -4.80 3.75 -0.47
N ALA A 125 -5.91 4.47 -0.70
CA ALA A 125 -7.16 3.91 -1.19
C ALA A 125 -7.06 3.20 -2.54
N GLY A 126 -6.17 3.67 -3.43
CA GLY A 126 -5.91 3.08 -4.74
C GLY A 126 -4.99 1.85 -4.69
N VAL A 127 -4.34 1.59 -3.55
CA VAL A 127 -3.40 0.47 -3.41
C VAL A 127 -4.20 -0.83 -3.27
N ASN A 128 -3.98 -1.77 -4.19
CA ASN A 128 -4.52 -3.11 -4.03
C ASN A 128 -3.63 -3.92 -3.09
N ARG A 129 -4.08 -4.13 -1.85
CA ARG A 129 -3.38 -4.98 -0.88
C ARG A 129 -3.69 -6.45 -1.20
N LEU A 130 -2.88 -7.06 -2.08
CA LEU A 130 -3.13 -8.41 -2.63
C LEU A 130 -3.30 -9.53 -1.57
N ILE A 131 -2.64 -9.40 -0.42
CA ILE A 131 -2.74 -10.34 0.73
C ILE A 131 -3.77 -9.85 1.77
N GLY A 132 -4.39 -8.69 1.53
CA GLY A 132 -5.42 -8.11 2.39
C GLY A 132 -6.74 -8.87 2.31
N PRO A 133 -7.59 -8.74 3.36
CA PRO A 133 -8.81 -9.54 3.52
C PRO A 133 -9.84 -9.34 2.40
N ASN A 134 -9.83 -8.18 1.75
CA ASN A 134 -10.79 -7.83 0.71
C ASN A 134 -10.33 -8.24 -0.69
N HIS A 135 -9.06 -8.58 -0.88
CA HIS A 135 -8.43 -8.86 -2.19
C HIS A 135 -8.75 -7.80 -3.27
N MET A 136 -8.92 -6.54 -2.85
CA MET A 136 -9.16 -5.39 -3.70
C MET A 136 -8.67 -4.11 -3.03
N SER A 137 -8.52 -3.04 -3.80
CA SER A 137 -8.28 -1.70 -3.26
C SER A 137 -9.56 -1.12 -2.63
N LEU A 138 -9.39 -0.23 -1.65
CA LEU A 138 -10.51 0.50 -1.05
C LEU A 138 -11.30 1.32 -2.08
N GLU A 139 -10.62 1.88 -3.09
CA GLU A 139 -11.26 2.60 -4.19
C GLU A 139 -12.21 1.68 -4.99
N LEU A 140 -11.78 0.46 -5.32
CA LEU A 140 -12.64 -0.53 -5.97
C LEU A 140 -13.79 -0.96 -5.04
N GLY A 141 -13.53 -1.12 -3.74
CA GLY A 141 -14.57 -1.39 -2.74
C GLY A 141 -15.65 -0.29 -2.72
N ARG A 142 -15.24 0.98 -2.71
CA ARG A 142 -16.13 2.15 -2.79
C ARG A 142 -16.96 2.16 -4.06
N GLU A 143 -16.34 1.89 -5.21
CA GLU A 143 -17.04 1.78 -6.48
C GLU A 143 -18.07 0.65 -6.49
N ASN A 144 -17.68 -0.53 -6.01
CA ASN A 144 -18.57 -1.68 -5.94
C ASN A 144 -19.75 -1.41 -5.02
N TYR A 145 -19.52 -0.79 -3.86
CA TYR A 145 -20.59 -0.39 -2.97
C TYR A 145 -21.59 0.56 -3.65
N ARG A 146 -21.11 1.59 -4.38
CA ARG A 146 -22.00 2.48 -5.14
C ARG A 146 -22.80 1.75 -6.22
N LYS A 147 -22.21 0.73 -6.86
CA LYS A 147 -22.83 -0.03 -7.96
C LYS A 147 -23.79 -1.11 -7.47
N PHE A 148 -23.47 -1.78 -6.36
CA PHE A 148 -24.14 -3.01 -5.93
C PHE A 148 -24.82 -2.90 -4.56
N GLY A 149 -24.41 -1.96 -3.71
CA GLY A 149 -24.75 -1.94 -2.28
C GLY A 149 -23.85 -2.82 -1.40
N ALA A 150 -22.82 -3.46 -1.98
CA ALA A 150 -21.81 -4.24 -1.27
C ALA A 150 -20.48 -4.23 -2.03
N VAL A 151 -19.37 -4.57 -1.36
CA VAL A 151 -18.03 -4.64 -1.98
C VAL A 151 -17.91 -5.76 -3.02
N HIS A 152 -18.79 -6.76 -2.95
CA HIS A 152 -18.95 -7.80 -3.97
C HIS A 152 -20.43 -8.20 -4.12
N LYS A 153 -20.84 -8.64 -5.32
CA LYS A 153 -22.18 -9.20 -5.54
C LYS A 153 -22.49 -10.41 -4.65
N ARG A 154 -21.50 -11.27 -4.40
CA ARG A 154 -21.65 -12.44 -3.50
C ARG A 154 -21.89 -12.07 -2.04
N ALA A 155 -21.60 -10.82 -1.65
CA ALA A 155 -21.78 -10.35 -0.29
C ALA A 155 -23.17 -9.73 -0.05
N LEU A 156 -24.03 -9.65 -1.07
CA LEU A 156 -25.36 -9.03 -0.96
C LEU A 156 -26.25 -9.71 0.09
N GLU A 157 -26.10 -11.01 0.29
CA GLU A 157 -26.84 -11.77 1.31
C GLU A 157 -26.32 -11.52 2.73
N CYS A 158 -25.14 -10.90 2.87
CA CYS A 158 -24.47 -10.64 4.14
C CYS A 158 -24.54 -9.17 4.58
N VAL A 159 -25.19 -8.30 3.81
CA VAL A 159 -25.32 -6.87 4.11
C VAL A 159 -26.75 -6.47 4.46
N ARG A 160 -26.88 -5.33 5.11
CA ARG A 160 -28.16 -4.67 5.41
C ARG A 160 -28.11 -3.17 5.10
N PRO A 161 -29.26 -2.50 4.96
CA PRO A 161 -29.29 -1.04 4.95
C PRO A 161 -28.66 -0.44 6.22
N PRO A 162 -28.09 0.78 6.13
CA PRO A 162 -27.62 1.51 7.31
C PRO A 162 -28.79 1.85 8.24
N LEU A 163 -28.55 1.81 9.55
CA LEU A 163 -29.52 2.27 10.55
C LEU A 163 -29.50 3.80 10.65
N PRO A 164 -30.58 4.44 11.13
CA PRO A 164 -30.63 5.90 11.27
C PRO A 164 -29.49 6.51 12.08
N GLU A 165 -29.02 5.81 13.11
CA GLU A 165 -27.91 6.22 13.97
C GLU A 165 -26.52 6.02 13.34
N GLU A 166 -26.42 5.31 12.21
CA GLU A 166 -25.16 5.04 11.51
C GLU A 166 -24.85 6.07 10.41
N MET A 167 -25.80 6.98 10.12
CA MET A 167 -25.73 8.01 9.07
C MET A 167 -24.82 9.18 9.44
#